data_AF-A0A6N2V427-F1
#
_entry.id   AF-A0A6N2V427-F1
#
_cell.length_a   1.000
_cell.length_b   1.000
_cell.length_c   1.000
_cell.angle_alpha   90.00
_cell.angle_beta   90.00
_cell.angle_gamma   90.00
#
_symmetry.space_group_name_H-M   'P 1'
#
loop_
_entity.id
_entity.type
_entity.pdbx_description
1 polymer ?
#
loop_
_entity_poly.entity_id
_entity_poly.type
_entity_poly.pdbx_seq_one_letter_code
_entity_poly.pdbx_strand_id
1 'polypeptide(L)'
;MEKVSAARIELKEDGTKDEYLLVLTAFRRLMDSLEDSAESWRIMEEIIMLRTASLYSCVLEGLHMDFDRALELLRNHNDFTTLQEKEERDILVAAIDNLVEFAAAEEYAMMTEVLEQSENEEPEDCEGICEKYNLTYADTENEQVLYAAGIAGWWINQSSGTLITYMTQGDERVRDTHLALEGLTYPKSDFPSDLIPPIEWGCRCYLLSDGNEASVSASLKDDYRKKVNPVFAESLAMKGRVFSGAHPYFTSDFRKNVQIQTIVKQLKNKLLCKK
;
A
#
# COMPACT_ATOMS: atom_id res chain seq x y z
N MET A 1 -15.14 11.89 21.27
CA MET A 1 -13.89 11.09 21.40
C MET A 1 -13.97 10.01 20.34
N GLU A 2 -13.55 10.32 19.12
CA GLU A 2 -13.43 9.34 18.05
C GLU A 2 -12.12 8.57 18.29
N LYS A 3 -12.24 7.41 18.93
CA LYS A 3 -11.16 6.42 18.92
C LYS A 3 -11.20 5.79 17.53
N VAL A 4 -10.14 5.93 16.74
CA VAL A 4 -9.92 5.00 15.62
C VAL A 4 -9.45 3.69 16.23
N SER A 5 -10.37 2.99 16.88
CA SER A 5 -10.29 1.54 16.91
C SER A 5 -10.61 1.14 15.49
N ALA A 6 -9.57 0.89 14.68
CA ALA A 6 -9.69 0.03 13.51
C ALA A 6 -10.12 -1.34 14.03
N ALA A 7 -11.40 -1.45 14.41
CA ALA A 7 -12.10 -2.71 14.42
C ALA A 7 -11.90 -3.21 13.00
N ARG A 8 -11.14 -4.31 12.90
CA ARG A 8 -10.95 -5.08 11.68
C ARG A 8 -12.26 -5.03 10.92
N ILE A 9 -12.30 -4.24 9.84
CA ILE A 9 -13.36 -4.39 8.86
C ILE A 9 -13.07 -5.80 8.35
N GLU A 10 -13.91 -6.75 8.75
CA GLU A 10 -13.86 -8.09 8.18
C GLU A 10 -13.97 -7.88 6.68
N LEU A 11 -12.84 -7.99 5.98
CA LEU A 11 -12.83 -8.11 4.52
C LEU A 11 -13.89 -9.15 4.21
N LYS A 12 -14.88 -8.77 3.41
CA LYS A 12 -15.83 -9.76 2.88
C LYS A 12 -14.97 -10.78 2.13
N GLU A 13 -14.79 -11.97 2.71
CA GLU A 13 -14.00 -13.07 2.12
C GLU A 13 -14.38 -13.35 0.65
N ASP A 14 -15.59 -12.96 0.25
CA ASP A 14 -16.14 -13.06 -1.10
C ASP A 14 -15.44 -12.14 -2.13
N GLY A 15 -15.06 -10.91 -1.73
CA GLY A 15 -14.50 -9.91 -2.65
C GLY A 15 -13.08 -10.22 -3.11
N THR A 16 -12.20 -10.59 -2.18
CA THR A 16 -10.79 -10.97 -2.48
C THR A 16 -10.73 -12.17 -3.42
N LYS A 17 -11.69 -13.10 -3.29
CA LYS A 17 -11.77 -14.29 -4.13
C LYS A 17 -12.19 -13.97 -5.55
N ASP A 18 -13.16 -13.07 -5.74
CA ASP A 18 -13.58 -12.63 -7.07
C ASP A 18 -12.47 -11.88 -7.81
N GLU A 19 -11.73 -11.01 -7.12
CA GLU A 19 -10.57 -10.30 -7.68
C GLU A 19 -9.47 -11.28 -8.12
N TYR A 20 -9.16 -12.28 -7.29
CA TYR A 20 -8.21 -13.34 -7.64
C TYR A 20 -8.63 -14.12 -8.88
N LEU A 21 -9.92 -14.46 -9.03
CA LEU A 21 -10.40 -15.21 -10.20
C LEU A 21 -10.22 -14.45 -11.53
N LEU A 22 -10.31 -13.12 -11.52
CA LEU A 22 -10.01 -12.29 -12.68
C LEU A 22 -8.52 -12.38 -13.05
N VAL A 23 -7.65 -12.26 -12.05
CA VAL A 23 -6.20 -12.39 -12.24
C VAL A 23 -5.84 -13.79 -12.74
N LEU A 24 -6.37 -14.85 -12.13
CA LEU A 24 -6.14 -16.23 -12.54
C LEU A 24 -6.58 -16.47 -13.99
N THR A 25 -7.69 -15.86 -14.41
CA THR A 25 -8.16 -15.95 -15.80
C THR A 25 -7.19 -15.29 -16.78
N ALA A 26 -6.66 -14.12 -16.45
CA ALA A 26 -5.63 -13.45 -17.25
C ALA A 26 -4.30 -14.23 -17.22
N PHE A 27 -3.92 -14.78 -16.07
CA PHE A 27 -2.71 -15.59 -15.91
C PHE A 27 -2.74 -16.86 -16.78
N ARG A 28 -3.87 -17.58 -16.84
CA ARG A 28 -4.00 -18.74 -17.75
C ARG A 28 -3.76 -18.35 -19.21
N ARG A 29 -4.30 -17.21 -19.65
CA ARG A 29 -4.04 -16.68 -20.99
C ARG A 29 -2.57 -16.31 -21.20
N LEU A 30 -1.91 -15.79 -20.16
CA LEU A 30 -0.47 -15.52 -20.21
C LEU A 30 0.33 -16.80 -20.41
N MET A 31 0.02 -17.86 -19.67
CA MET A 31 0.67 -19.18 -19.81
C MET A 31 0.51 -19.75 -21.23
N ASP A 32 -0.67 -19.58 -21.84
CA ASP A 32 -0.94 -20.02 -23.22
C ASP A 32 -0.19 -19.19 -24.29
N SER A 33 0.38 -18.03 -23.92
CA SER A 33 0.98 -17.07 -24.85
C SER A 33 2.46 -16.78 -24.59
N LEU A 34 3.14 -17.57 -23.76
CA LEU A 34 4.55 -17.35 -23.39
C LEU A 34 5.50 -17.29 -24.59
N GLU A 35 5.19 -18.01 -25.68
CA GLU A 35 5.98 -17.97 -26.92
C GLU A 35 5.77 -16.67 -27.73
N ASP A 36 4.64 -15.98 -27.55
CA ASP A 36 4.36 -14.67 -28.14
C ASP A 36 4.69 -13.55 -27.15
N SER A 37 5.92 -13.05 -27.26
CA SER A 37 6.39 -11.97 -26.38
C SER A 37 5.50 -10.72 -26.40
N ALA A 38 4.86 -10.37 -27.52
CA ALA A 38 4.07 -9.14 -27.61
C ALA A 38 2.72 -9.31 -26.88
N GLU A 39 2.07 -10.46 -27.05
CA GLU A 39 0.82 -10.76 -26.37
C GLU A 39 1.04 -11.04 -24.88
N SER A 40 2.12 -11.74 -24.52
CA SER A 40 2.51 -11.95 -23.12
C SER A 40 2.63 -10.63 -22.35
N TRP A 41 3.32 -9.62 -22.91
CA TRP A 41 3.47 -8.32 -22.24
C TRP A 41 2.15 -7.54 -22.13
N ARG A 42 1.21 -7.73 -23.06
CA ARG A 42 -0.13 -7.12 -22.96
C ARG A 42 -0.95 -7.76 -21.85
N ILE A 43 -0.89 -9.08 -21.72
CA ILE A 43 -1.59 -9.79 -20.65
C ILE A 43 -0.94 -9.48 -19.30
N MET A 44 0.40 -9.32 -19.25
CA MET A 44 1.07 -8.81 -18.05
C MET A 44 0.58 -7.41 -17.65
N GLU A 45 0.40 -6.49 -18.61
CA GLU A 45 -0.22 -5.19 -18.31
C GLU A 45 -1.64 -5.33 -17.75
N GLU A 46 -2.44 -6.27 -18.28
CA GLU A 46 -3.78 -6.59 -17.77
C GLU A 46 -3.75 -7.08 -16.31
N ILE A 47 -2.88 -8.04 -16.00
CA ILE A 47 -2.71 -8.58 -14.64
C ILE A 47 -2.27 -7.47 -13.67
N ILE A 48 -1.26 -6.68 -14.03
CA ILE A 48 -0.78 -5.55 -13.22
C ILE A 48 -1.91 -4.53 -12.98
N MET A 49 -2.75 -4.28 -13.99
CA MET A 49 -3.90 -3.38 -13.86
C MET A 49 -4.95 -3.92 -12.90
N LEU A 50 -5.24 -5.23 -12.94
CA LEU A 50 -6.16 -5.90 -12.01
C LEU A 50 -5.65 -5.82 -10.57
N ARG A 51 -4.37 -6.15 -10.34
CA ARG A 51 -3.73 -6.04 -9.02
C ARG A 51 -3.73 -4.60 -8.51
N THR A 52 -3.39 -3.64 -9.38
CA THR A 52 -3.46 -2.20 -9.07
C THR A 52 -4.88 -1.77 -8.68
N ALA A 53 -5.91 -2.27 -9.36
CA ALA A 53 -7.30 -1.93 -9.07
C ALA A 53 -7.73 -2.42 -7.68
N SER A 54 -7.36 -3.64 -7.29
CA SER A 54 -7.58 -4.18 -5.94
C SER A 54 -6.95 -3.30 -4.87
N LEU A 55 -5.65 -2.99 -5.02
CA LEU A 55 -4.92 -2.11 -4.09
C LEU A 55 -5.53 -0.70 -4.02
N TYR A 56 -5.95 -0.14 -5.16
CA TYR A 56 -6.58 1.17 -5.20
C TYR A 56 -7.96 1.18 -4.53
N SER A 57 -8.73 0.11 -4.64
CA SER A 57 -9.99 -0.07 -3.89
C SER A 57 -9.75 0.01 -2.39
N CYS A 58 -8.69 -0.63 -1.87
CA CYS A 58 -8.32 -0.52 -0.45
C CYS A 58 -7.96 0.92 -0.04
N VAL A 59 -7.31 1.69 -0.93
CA VAL A 59 -7.02 3.12 -0.68
C VAL A 59 -8.31 3.92 -0.55
N LEU A 60 -9.23 3.75 -1.50
CA LEU A 60 -10.51 4.45 -1.50
C LEU A 60 -11.35 4.10 -0.27
N GLU A 61 -11.40 2.83 0.09
CA GLU A 61 -12.08 2.36 1.30
C GLU A 61 -11.48 2.99 2.57
N GLY A 62 -10.15 2.97 2.72
CA GLY A 62 -9.47 3.56 3.88
C GLY A 62 -9.63 5.07 3.96
N LEU A 63 -9.69 5.76 2.83
CA LEU A 63 -9.97 7.20 2.78
C LEU A 63 -11.46 7.53 2.94
N HIS A 64 -12.35 6.54 2.99
CA HIS A 64 -13.81 6.71 2.95
C HIS A 64 -14.26 7.55 1.74
N MET A 65 -13.67 7.27 0.58
CA MET A 65 -13.87 8.02 -0.65
C MET A 65 -14.46 7.13 -1.73
N ASP A 66 -15.49 7.60 -2.44
CA ASP A 66 -16.01 6.89 -3.60
C ASP A 66 -15.18 7.17 -4.87
N PHE A 67 -15.38 6.33 -5.89
CA PHE A 67 -14.62 6.40 -7.13
C PHE A 67 -14.85 7.72 -7.90
N ASP A 68 -16.07 8.24 -7.91
CA ASP A 68 -16.42 9.47 -8.64
C ASP A 68 -15.69 10.67 -8.03
N ARG A 69 -15.69 10.77 -6.69
CA ARG A 69 -14.95 11.80 -5.96
C ARG A 69 -13.45 11.70 -6.21
N ALA A 70 -12.88 10.51 -6.18
CA ALA A 70 -11.45 10.32 -6.44
C ALA A 70 -11.09 10.76 -7.87
N LEU A 71 -11.93 10.43 -8.85
CA LEU A 71 -11.74 10.81 -10.24
C LEU A 71 -11.85 12.34 -10.45
N GLU A 72 -12.80 12.99 -9.78
CA GLU A 72 -12.92 14.45 -9.77
C GLU A 72 -11.64 15.11 -9.25
N LEU A 73 -11.15 14.67 -8.09
CA LEU A 73 -9.92 15.21 -7.48
C LEU A 73 -8.71 15.06 -8.39
N LEU A 74 -8.54 13.91 -9.05
CA LEU A 74 -7.42 13.65 -9.96
C LEU A 74 -7.51 14.52 -11.23
N ARG A 75 -8.72 14.75 -11.76
CA ARG A 75 -8.95 15.56 -12.98
C ARG A 75 -8.85 17.06 -12.75
N ASN A 76 -9.06 17.55 -11.54
CA ASN A 76 -9.14 18.99 -11.26
C ASN A 76 -7.83 19.77 -11.50
N HIS A 77 -6.72 19.15 -11.95
CA HIS A 77 -5.52 19.81 -12.47
C HIS A 77 -5.00 21.03 -11.63
N ASN A 78 -5.11 20.97 -10.31
CA ASN A 78 -4.76 22.03 -9.35
C ASN A 78 -5.77 23.19 -9.16
N ASP A 79 -7.00 23.05 -9.67
CA ASP A 79 -8.13 23.94 -9.39
C ASP A 79 -8.93 23.40 -8.19
N PHE A 80 -8.38 23.58 -6.98
CA PHE A 80 -9.03 23.13 -5.73
C PHE A 80 -9.68 24.28 -4.99
N THR A 81 -10.84 24.02 -4.41
CA THR A 81 -11.58 25.01 -3.63
C THR A 81 -11.17 25.02 -2.16
N THR A 82 -10.54 23.93 -1.67
CA THR A 82 -10.09 23.80 -0.29
C THR A 82 -8.69 23.19 -0.18
N LEU A 83 -8.02 23.44 0.97
CA LEU A 83 -6.75 22.77 1.31
C LEU A 83 -6.94 21.26 1.46
N GLN A 84 -8.07 20.82 2.02
CA GLN A 84 -8.40 19.42 2.22
C GLN A 84 -8.46 18.66 0.88
N GLU A 85 -9.12 19.22 -0.14
CA GLU A 85 -9.18 18.62 -1.48
C GLU A 85 -7.80 18.43 -2.10
N LYS A 86 -6.91 19.41 -1.90
CA LYS A 86 -5.53 19.32 -2.36
C LYS A 86 -4.79 18.20 -1.63
N GLU A 87 -4.93 18.10 -0.31
CA GLU A 87 -4.29 17.06 0.51
C GLU A 87 -4.79 15.66 0.15
N GLU A 88 -6.11 15.50 -0.02
CA GLU A 88 -6.76 14.26 -0.47
C GLU A 88 -6.23 13.84 -1.84
N ARG A 89 -6.15 14.76 -2.80
CA ARG A 89 -5.55 14.47 -4.10
C ARG A 89 -4.09 14.07 -3.97
N ASP A 90 -3.28 14.83 -3.24
CA ASP A 90 -1.84 14.56 -3.17
C ASP A 90 -1.57 13.18 -2.55
N ILE A 91 -2.46 12.73 -1.64
CA ILE A 91 -2.49 11.34 -1.15
C ILE A 91 -2.87 10.35 -2.25
N LEU A 92 -3.94 10.58 -3.02
CA LEU A 92 -4.31 9.71 -4.15
C LEU A 92 -3.17 9.59 -5.17
N VAL A 93 -2.49 10.71 -5.47
CA VAL A 93 -1.35 10.73 -6.39
C VAL A 93 -0.20 9.88 -5.85
N ALA A 94 0.15 10.05 -4.57
CA ALA A 94 1.20 9.25 -3.92
C ALA A 94 0.85 7.76 -3.89
N ALA A 95 -0.41 7.43 -3.59
CA ALA A 95 -0.92 6.06 -3.61
C ALA A 95 -0.81 5.44 -5.00
N ILE A 96 -1.32 6.10 -6.04
CA ILE A 96 -1.25 5.60 -7.42
C ILE A 96 0.20 5.45 -7.87
N ASP A 97 1.07 6.43 -7.57
CA ASP A 97 2.48 6.36 -7.95
C ASP A 97 3.19 5.16 -7.29
N ASN A 98 2.90 4.89 -6.02
CA ASN A 98 3.49 3.76 -5.33
C ASN A 98 2.89 2.41 -5.73
N LEU A 99 1.57 2.29 -5.74
CA LEU A 99 0.86 1.01 -5.87
C LEU A 99 0.91 0.43 -7.28
N VAL A 100 0.96 1.28 -8.32
CA VAL A 100 1.20 0.80 -9.70
C VAL A 100 2.60 0.17 -9.82
N GLU A 101 3.60 0.79 -9.21
CA GLU A 101 4.97 0.28 -9.24
C GLU A 101 5.11 -0.98 -8.39
N PHE A 102 4.44 -1.02 -7.23
CA PHE A 102 4.39 -2.19 -6.35
C PHE A 102 3.73 -3.39 -7.05
N ALA A 103 2.53 -3.22 -7.61
CA ALA A 103 1.82 -4.27 -8.34
C ALA A 103 2.67 -4.78 -9.51
N ALA A 104 3.31 -3.89 -10.28
CA ALA A 104 4.21 -4.31 -11.35
C ALA A 104 5.42 -5.12 -10.83
N ALA A 105 6.00 -4.72 -9.69
CA ALA A 105 7.12 -5.44 -9.10
C ALA A 105 6.71 -6.83 -8.57
N GLU A 106 5.52 -6.93 -7.98
CA GLU A 106 4.90 -8.18 -7.52
C GLU A 106 4.70 -9.16 -8.68
N GLU A 107 3.99 -8.73 -9.73
CA GLU A 107 3.71 -9.59 -10.89
C GLU A 107 4.97 -9.98 -11.66
N TYR A 108 5.98 -9.10 -11.68
CA TYR A 108 7.29 -9.43 -12.24
C TYR A 108 8.01 -10.51 -11.43
N ALA A 109 7.94 -10.42 -10.11
CA ALA A 109 8.51 -11.42 -9.22
C ALA A 109 7.79 -12.77 -9.40
N MET A 110 6.46 -12.77 -9.47
CA MET A 110 5.65 -13.96 -9.78
C MET A 110 6.09 -14.59 -11.10
N MET A 111 6.20 -13.80 -12.17
CA MET A 111 6.61 -14.32 -13.48
C MET A 111 8.06 -14.82 -13.52
N THR A 112 8.95 -14.19 -12.77
CA THR A 112 10.32 -14.67 -12.64
C THR A 112 10.33 -16.06 -12.00
N GLU A 113 9.55 -16.25 -10.93
CA GLU A 113 9.43 -17.55 -10.27
C GLU A 113 8.77 -18.61 -11.17
N VAL A 114 7.73 -18.26 -11.92
CA VAL A 114 7.10 -19.15 -12.92
C VAL A 114 8.12 -19.63 -13.94
N LEU A 115 8.93 -18.73 -14.49
CA LEU A 115 9.96 -19.06 -15.48
C LEU A 115 11.06 -19.94 -14.87
N GLU A 116 11.54 -19.62 -13.66
CA GLU A 116 12.54 -20.41 -12.96
C GLU A 116 12.05 -21.84 -12.63
N GLN A 117 10.79 -22.01 -12.25
CA GLN A 117 10.22 -23.34 -12.00
C GLN A 117 10.08 -24.15 -13.29
N SER A 118 9.69 -23.51 -14.39
CA SER A 118 9.53 -24.18 -15.70
C SER A 118 10.83 -24.78 -16.25
N GLU A 119 11.99 -24.29 -15.80
CA GLU A 119 13.31 -24.82 -16.18
C GLU A 119 13.72 -26.07 -15.38
N ASN A 120 13.07 -26.39 -14.25
CA ASN A 120 13.61 -27.31 -13.23
C ASN A 120 12.86 -28.65 -13.02
N GLU A 121 11.57 -28.83 -13.37
CA GLU A 121 10.79 -30.10 -13.54
C GLU A 121 9.26 -29.80 -13.57
N GLU A 122 8.41 -30.82 -13.77
CA GLU A 122 7.01 -30.81 -14.29
C GLU A 122 6.16 -29.51 -14.20
N PRO A 123 5.50 -29.08 -15.31
CA PRO A 123 4.80 -27.79 -15.49
C PRO A 123 3.50 -27.60 -14.69
N GLU A 124 3.27 -28.34 -13.60
CA GLU A 124 1.94 -28.51 -13.01
C GLU A 124 1.60 -27.56 -11.84
N ASP A 125 2.51 -26.70 -11.36
CA ASP A 125 2.24 -25.79 -10.22
C ASP A 125 2.28 -24.28 -10.54
N CYS A 126 2.20 -23.88 -11.82
CA CYS A 126 2.18 -22.46 -12.19
C CYS A 126 0.98 -21.70 -11.61
N GLU A 127 -0.20 -22.36 -11.54
CA GLU A 127 -1.38 -21.77 -10.90
C GLU A 127 -1.20 -21.61 -9.38
N GLY A 128 -0.45 -22.51 -8.72
CA GLY A 128 -0.13 -22.38 -7.30
C GLY A 128 0.78 -21.18 -7.01
N ILE A 129 1.71 -20.87 -7.92
CA ILE A 129 2.50 -19.62 -7.82
C ILE A 129 1.57 -18.41 -7.96
N CYS A 130 0.65 -18.42 -8.93
CA CYS A 130 -0.32 -17.34 -9.10
C CYS A 130 -1.19 -17.16 -7.83
N GLU A 131 -1.70 -18.25 -7.25
CA GLU A 131 -2.45 -18.22 -5.98
C GLU A 131 -1.62 -17.64 -4.82
N LYS A 132 -0.36 -18.04 -4.71
CA LYS A 132 0.54 -17.56 -3.65
C LYS A 132 0.67 -16.04 -3.67
N TYR A 133 0.92 -15.44 -4.83
CA TYR A 133 1.05 -13.98 -4.98
C TYR A 133 -0.31 -13.29 -4.91
N ASN A 134 -1.22 -13.67 -5.81
CA ASN A 134 -2.46 -12.93 -6.07
C ASN A 134 -3.65 -13.28 -5.16
N LEU A 135 -3.48 -14.22 -4.23
CA LEU A 135 -4.47 -14.50 -3.18
C LEU A 135 -3.85 -14.41 -1.78
N THR A 136 -2.78 -15.18 -1.53
CA THR A 136 -2.23 -15.28 -0.16
C THR A 136 -1.43 -14.04 0.26
N TYR A 137 -0.45 -13.61 -0.54
CA TYR A 137 0.31 -12.39 -0.26
C TYR A 137 -0.56 -11.16 -0.46
N ALA A 138 -1.37 -11.15 -1.53
CA ALA A 138 -2.29 -10.08 -1.85
C ALA A 138 -3.24 -9.72 -0.68
N ASP A 139 -3.76 -10.71 0.07
CA ASP A 139 -4.61 -10.46 1.23
C ASP A 139 -3.91 -9.63 2.32
N THR A 140 -2.68 -10.03 2.67
CA THR A 140 -1.87 -9.31 3.68
C THR A 140 -1.49 -7.91 3.21
N GLU A 141 -1.13 -7.76 1.93
CA GLU A 141 -0.78 -6.48 1.33
C GLU A 141 -1.98 -5.53 1.25
N ASN A 142 -3.16 -6.04 0.88
CA ASN A 142 -4.41 -5.30 0.86
C ASN A 142 -4.76 -4.79 2.26
N GLU A 143 -4.63 -5.62 3.29
CA GLU A 143 -4.81 -5.19 4.68
C GLU A 143 -3.84 -4.05 5.06
N GLN A 144 -2.57 -4.08 4.61
CA GLN A 144 -1.62 -2.99 4.88
C GLN A 144 -2.00 -1.69 4.17
N VAL A 145 -2.41 -1.78 2.89
CA VAL A 145 -2.81 -0.59 2.11
C VAL A 145 -4.06 0.05 2.71
N LEU A 146 -5.06 -0.76 3.04
CA LEU A 146 -6.28 -0.30 3.71
C LEU A 146 -5.94 0.43 5.02
N TYR A 147 -5.05 -0.15 5.83
CA TYR A 147 -4.64 0.43 7.10
C TYR A 147 -3.90 1.76 6.93
N ALA A 148 -2.93 1.81 6.02
CA ALA A 148 -2.18 3.04 5.72
C ALA A 148 -3.09 4.16 5.19
N ALA A 149 -4.06 3.83 4.35
CA ALA A 149 -5.07 4.76 3.84
C ALA A 149 -6.00 5.28 4.95
N GLY A 150 -6.44 4.41 5.86
CA GLY A 150 -7.23 4.80 7.03
C GLY A 150 -6.52 5.82 7.92
N ILE A 151 -5.24 5.58 8.21
CA ILE A 151 -4.41 6.53 8.95
C ILE A 151 -4.25 7.84 8.18
N ALA A 152 -4.03 7.79 6.86
CA ALA A 152 -3.93 8.98 6.03
C ALA A 152 -5.22 9.83 6.05
N GLY A 153 -6.39 9.20 5.93
CA GLY A 153 -7.69 9.89 6.01
C GLY A 153 -7.90 10.57 7.36
N TRP A 154 -7.59 9.90 8.46
CA TRP A 154 -7.62 10.50 9.80
C TRP A 154 -6.61 11.65 9.95
N TRP A 155 -5.41 11.48 9.39
CA TRP A 155 -4.30 12.42 9.49
C TRP A 155 -4.62 13.78 8.88
N ILE A 156 -5.28 13.83 7.71
CA ILE A 156 -5.65 15.08 7.01
C ILE A 156 -6.46 16.00 7.94
N ASN A 157 -7.33 15.43 8.77
CA ASN A 157 -8.23 16.17 9.66
C ASN A 157 -7.55 16.73 10.92
N GLN A 158 -6.28 16.41 11.16
CA GLN A 158 -5.54 16.90 12.31
C GLN A 158 -4.88 18.27 12.02
N SER A 159 -4.90 19.18 13.00
CA SER A 159 -4.20 20.47 12.86
C SER A 159 -2.70 20.32 13.10
N SER A 160 -1.87 21.20 12.52
CA SER A 160 -0.40 21.11 12.64
C SER A 160 0.11 21.16 14.09
N GLY A 161 -0.59 21.87 14.97
CA GLY A 161 -0.24 21.98 16.40
C GLY A 161 -0.83 20.88 17.28
N THR A 162 -1.68 20.00 16.74
CA THR A 162 -2.28 18.91 17.51
C THR A 162 -1.18 17.95 17.97
N LEU A 163 -1.16 17.62 19.26
CA LEU A 163 -0.30 16.57 19.80
C LEU A 163 -0.84 15.21 19.36
N ILE A 164 0.01 14.44 18.69
CA ILE A 164 -0.27 13.08 18.25
C ILE A 164 0.55 12.11 19.10
N THR A 165 -0.11 11.13 19.68
CA THR A 165 0.51 10.08 20.51
C THR A 165 0.45 8.74 19.78
N TYR A 166 1.60 8.08 19.66
CA TYR A 166 1.72 6.71 19.16
C TYR A 166 1.25 5.72 20.23
N MET A 167 0.33 4.84 19.88
CA MET A 167 -0.24 3.85 20.78
C MET A 167 -0.24 2.45 20.16
N THR A 168 -0.29 1.42 21.00
CA THR A 168 -0.52 0.04 20.55
C THR A 168 -1.86 -0.47 21.04
N GLN A 169 -2.41 -1.51 20.40
CA GLN A 169 -3.63 -2.16 20.88
C GLN A 169 -3.47 -2.86 22.25
N GLY A 170 -2.24 -3.00 22.76
CA GLY A 170 -1.95 -3.58 24.08
C GLY A 170 -2.28 -5.07 24.22
N ASP A 171 -2.56 -5.77 23.11
CA ASP A 171 -2.81 -7.20 23.09
C ASP A 171 -1.53 -8.02 22.90
N GLU A 172 -1.64 -9.33 23.11
CA GLU A 172 -0.52 -10.28 23.04
C GLU A 172 0.16 -10.39 21.67
N ARG A 173 -0.43 -9.83 20.61
CA ARG A 173 0.13 -9.85 19.25
C ARG A 173 0.99 -8.62 18.97
N VAL A 174 0.98 -7.61 19.84
CA VAL A 174 1.88 -6.46 19.75
C VAL A 174 3.30 -6.90 20.06
N ARG A 175 4.24 -6.63 19.14
CA ARG A 175 5.65 -6.93 19.33
C ARG A 175 6.27 -5.98 20.37
N ASP A 176 7.21 -6.47 21.17
CA ASP A 176 7.91 -5.69 22.20
C ASP A 176 8.57 -4.42 21.63
N THR A 177 9.08 -4.49 20.39
CA THR A 177 9.67 -3.35 19.68
C THR A 177 8.67 -2.23 19.45
N HIS A 178 7.41 -2.55 19.15
CA HIS A 178 6.34 -1.58 18.96
C HIS A 178 5.81 -1.07 20.30
N LEU A 179 5.66 -1.95 21.29
CA LEU A 179 5.26 -1.57 22.65
C LEU A 179 6.23 -0.56 23.28
N ALA A 180 7.52 -0.70 23.00
CA ALA A 180 8.55 0.26 23.44
C ALA A 180 8.42 1.67 22.83
N LEU A 181 7.57 1.86 21.82
CA LEU A 181 7.28 3.15 21.18
C LEU A 181 5.98 3.78 21.71
N GLU A 182 5.20 3.04 22.51
CA GLU A 182 3.93 3.49 23.06
C GLU A 182 4.10 4.74 23.94
N GLY A 183 3.20 5.71 23.75
CA GLY A 183 3.22 6.99 24.46
C GLY A 183 4.15 8.03 23.86
N LEU A 184 4.84 7.76 22.74
CA LEU A 184 5.61 8.78 22.04
C LEU A 184 4.67 9.85 21.47
N THR A 185 4.84 11.09 21.93
CA THR A 185 3.98 12.21 21.56
C THR A 185 4.78 13.32 20.88
N TYR A 186 4.30 13.78 19.73
CA TYR A 186 4.84 14.94 18.99
C TYR A 186 3.71 15.83 18.48
N PRO A 187 3.92 17.15 18.32
CA PRO A 187 3.06 17.95 17.45
C PRO A 187 3.01 17.34 16.05
N LYS A 188 1.84 17.37 15.38
CA LYS A 188 1.69 16.85 14.00
C LYS A 188 2.77 17.37 13.05
N SER A 189 3.15 18.64 13.16
CA SER A 189 4.19 19.26 12.33
C SER A 189 5.57 18.62 12.48
N ASP A 190 5.85 18.01 13.63
CA ASP A 190 7.16 17.44 13.99
C ASP A 190 7.10 15.91 14.15
N PHE A 191 5.94 15.29 13.86
CA PHE A 191 5.75 13.85 14.03
C PHE A 191 6.57 13.09 12.97
N PRO A 192 7.44 12.15 13.37
CA PRO A 192 8.25 11.39 12.41
C PRO A 192 7.40 10.55 11.45
N SER A 193 7.62 10.70 10.15
CA SER A 193 6.84 10.00 9.13
C SER A 193 6.97 8.49 9.18
N ASP A 194 8.15 7.99 9.55
CA ASP A 194 8.51 6.58 9.72
C ASP A 194 7.90 5.96 11.00
N LEU A 195 7.33 6.78 11.90
CA LEU A 195 6.59 6.31 13.07
C LEU A 195 5.08 6.25 12.82
N ILE A 196 4.59 6.78 11.70
CA ILE A 196 3.16 6.73 11.35
C ILE A 196 2.82 5.30 10.91
N PRO A 197 1.91 4.60 11.60
CA PRO A 197 1.55 3.23 11.25
C PRO A 197 0.96 3.07 9.83
N PRO A 198 1.11 1.88 9.20
CA PRO A 198 1.83 0.71 9.70
C PRO A 198 3.35 0.92 9.68
N ILE A 199 4.08 0.33 10.63
CA ILE A 199 5.55 0.36 10.68
C ILE A 199 6.18 -1.04 10.50
N GLU A 200 5.35 -2.07 10.37
CA GLU A 200 5.70 -3.47 10.13
C GLU A 200 4.46 -4.25 9.65
N TRP A 201 4.65 -5.44 9.06
CA TRP A 201 3.56 -6.34 8.69
C TRP A 201 2.67 -6.71 9.87
N GLY A 202 1.35 -6.62 9.67
CA GLY A 202 0.36 -6.88 10.72
C GLY A 202 0.45 -5.89 11.89
N CYS A 203 0.85 -4.64 11.63
CA CYS A 203 0.96 -3.60 12.64
C CYS A 203 -0.36 -3.40 13.38
N ARG A 204 -0.32 -3.39 14.72
CA ARG A 204 -1.48 -3.15 15.60
C ARG A 204 -1.35 -1.83 16.37
N CYS A 205 -0.63 -0.88 15.78
CA CYS A 205 -0.33 0.41 16.39
C CYS A 205 -1.11 1.50 15.69
N TYR A 206 -1.64 2.44 16.45
CA TYR A 206 -2.51 3.51 15.96
C TYR A 206 -2.08 4.86 16.55
N LEU A 207 -2.69 5.93 16.05
CA LEU A 207 -2.42 7.29 16.50
C LEU A 207 -3.65 7.85 17.22
N LEU A 208 -3.39 8.61 18.28
CA LEU A 208 -4.41 9.39 18.99
C LEU A 208 -4.07 10.87 18.91
N SER A 209 -5.09 11.71 18.83
CA SER A 209 -4.96 13.14 19.09
C SER A 209 -5.57 13.47 20.45
N ASP A 210 -4.72 13.90 21.39
CA ASP A 210 -5.19 14.31 22.71
C ASP A 210 -5.55 15.79 22.71
N GLY A 211 -6.78 16.08 23.13
CA GLY A 211 -7.29 17.45 23.22
C GLY A 211 -6.77 18.21 24.45
N ASN A 212 -6.38 17.55 25.55
CA ASN A 212 -5.94 18.28 26.76
C ASN A 212 -5.43 17.48 28.00
N GLU A 213 -4.78 16.31 27.92
CA GLU A 213 -4.28 15.65 29.15
C GLU A 213 -2.80 15.19 29.08
N ALA A 214 -2.01 15.77 30.00
CA ALA A 214 -0.68 15.43 30.49
C ALA A 214 0.29 14.66 29.56
N SER A 215 1.20 15.40 28.93
CA SER A 215 2.34 14.86 28.21
C SER A 215 3.44 14.35 29.16
N VAL A 216 3.80 13.08 29.03
CA VAL A 216 5.14 12.61 29.41
C VAL A 216 6.00 12.69 28.15
N SER A 217 6.87 13.70 28.06
CA SER A 217 7.93 13.69 27.05
C SER A 217 8.95 12.63 27.44
N ALA A 218 8.74 11.39 26.98
CA ALA A 218 9.79 10.40 27.01
C ALA A 218 10.88 10.87 26.03
N SER A 219 11.92 11.51 26.57
CA SER A 219 13.17 11.76 25.86
C SER A 219 13.80 10.40 25.57
N LEU A 220 13.41 9.75 24.46
CA LEU A 220 14.10 8.55 24.01
C LEU A 220 15.45 8.98 23.43
N LYS A 221 16.50 8.66 24.19
CA LYS A 221 17.88 8.49 23.71
C LYS A 221 18.04 7.26 22.80
N ASP A 222 16.96 6.52 22.54
CA ASP A 222 16.95 5.29 21.77
C ASP A 222 16.50 5.58 20.32
N ASP A 223 17.23 5.04 19.36
CA ASP A 223 17.02 5.29 17.93
C ASP A 223 15.83 4.44 17.44
N TYR A 224 14.61 4.95 17.59
CA TYR A 224 13.37 4.26 17.22
C TYR A 224 13.38 3.75 15.78
N ARG A 225 14.17 4.34 14.88
CA ARG A 225 14.30 3.94 13.48
C ARG A 225 14.74 2.50 13.30
N LYS A 226 15.49 1.95 14.26
CA LYS A 226 15.90 0.54 14.23
C LYS A 226 14.75 -0.44 14.50
N LYS A 227 13.59 0.07 14.94
CA LYS A 227 12.39 -0.71 15.26
C LYS A 227 11.33 -0.60 14.16
N VAL A 228 11.57 0.21 13.13
CA VAL A 228 10.70 0.37 11.95
C VAL A 228 11.20 -0.55 10.85
N ASN A 229 10.32 -1.34 10.27
CA ASN A 229 10.68 -2.16 9.12
C ASN A 229 10.91 -1.25 7.90
N PRO A 230 12.06 -1.37 7.19
CA PRO A 230 12.40 -0.49 6.07
C PRO A 230 11.35 -0.43 4.95
N VAL A 231 10.54 -1.48 4.78
CA VAL A 231 9.41 -1.49 3.82
C VAL A 231 8.41 -0.38 4.14
N PHE A 232 8.22 -0.04 5.40
CA PHE A 232 7.25 0.95 5.88
C PHE A 232 7.94 2.22 6.43
N ALA A 233 9.11 2.56 5.90
CA ALA A 233 9.87 3.74 6.31
C ALA A 233 9.25 5.07 5.85
N GLU A 234 8.24 5.01 4.98
CA GLU A 234 7.47 6.14 4.48
C GLU A 234 6.00 5.95 4.86
N SER A 235 5.22 7.04 4.83
CA SER A 235 3.80 6.99 5.18
C SER A 235 2.95 7.76 4.18
N LEU A 236 1.86 7.13 3.77
CA LEU A 236 0.87 7.73 2.88
C LEU A 236 0.24 8.99 3.47
N ALA A 237 0.11 9.08 4.80
CA ALA A 237 -0.35 10.28 5.51
C ALA A 237 0.51 11.52 5.20
N MET A 238 1.80 11.28 4.97
CA MET A 238 2.81 12.27 4.58
C MET A 238 3.11 12.24 3.07
N LYS A 239 2.22 11.63 2.27
CA LYS A 239 2.32 11.51 0.80
C LYS A 239 3.58 10.75 0.37
N GLY A 240 4.08 9.89 1.24
CA GLY A 240 5.13 8.92 0.95
C GLY A 240 4.54 7.61 0.43
N ARG A 241 5.43 6.65 0.18
CA ARG A 241 5.09 5.29 -0.26
C ARG A 241 4.45 4.48 0.87
N VAL A 242 3.49 3.62 0.52
CA VAL A 242 2.98 2.56 1.41
C VAL A 242 4.04 1.45 1.52
N PHE A 243 4.58 1.02 0.37
CA PHE A 243 5.68 0.07 0.29
C PHE A 243 6.92 0.74 -0.31
N SER A 244 7.97 0.88 0.50
CA SER A 244 9.22 1.51 0.08
C SER A 244 10.00 0.61 -0.88
N GLY A 245 11.03 1.19 -1.52
CA GLY A 245 11.95 0.45 -2.40
C GLY A 245 12.77 -0.65 -1.71
N ALA A 246 12.63 -0.83 -0.39
CA ALA A 246 13.22 -1.94 0.37
C ALA A 246 12.38 -3.23 0.27
N HIS A 247 11.15 -3.17 -0.26
CA HIS A 247 10.34 -4.37 -0.47
C HIS A 247 11.07 -5.37 -1.39
N PRO A 248 11.07 -6.69 -1.08
CA PRO A 248 11.79 -7.69 -1.87
C PRO A 248 11.45 -7.73 -3.36
N TYR A 249 10.22 -7.37 -3.74
CA TYR A 249 9.79 -7.28 -5.13
C TYR A 249 10.56 -6.25 -5.96
N PHE A 250 11.09 -5.19 -5.34
CA PHE A 250 11.85 -4.15 -6.04
C PHE A 250 13.30 -4.58 -6.34
N THR A 251 13.44 -5.67 -7.09
CA THR A 251 14.72 -6.27 -7.48
C THR A 251 15.49 -5.39 -8.48
N SER A 252 16.78 -5.69 -8.67
CA SER A 252 17.56 -5.02 -9.72
C SER A 252 17.03 -5.31 -11.11
N ASP A 253 16.47 -6.50 -11.36
CA ASP A 253 16.04 -6.91 -12.69
C ASP A 253 14.71 -6.24 -13.05
N PHE A 254 13.78 -6.15 -12.09
CA PHE A 254 12.56 -5.33 -12.23
C PHE A 254 12.88 -3.89 -12.65
N ARG A 255 13.85 -3.25 -11.96
CA ARG A 255 14.24 -1.86 -12.23
C ARG A 255 14.89 -1.66 -13.60
N LYS A 256 15.54 -2.69 -14.15
CA LYS A 256 16.26 -2.63 -15.43
C LYS A 256 15.39 -3.06 -16.62
N ASN A 257 14.29 -3.77 -16.38
CA ASN A 257 13.43 -4.29 -17.43
C ASN A 257 12.65 -3.15 -18.13
N VAL A 258 12.96 -2.88 -19.39
CA VAL A 258 12.39 -1.72 -20.12
C VAL A 258 10.89 -1.88 -20.39
N GLN A 259 10.44 -3.09 -20.68
CA GLN A 259 9.03 -3.36 -20.99
C GLN A 259 8.15 -3.06 -19.79
N ILE A 260 8.49 -3.60 -18.61
CA ILE A 260 7.66 -3.39 -17.42
C ILE A 260 7.69 -1.93 -16.94
N GLN A 261 8.85 -1.27 -17.03
CA GLN A 261 8.93 0.16 -16.70
C GLN A 261 8.11 1.03 -17.67
N THR A 262 7.93 0.58 -18.92
CA THR A 262 7.03 1.23 -19.87
C THR A 262 5.57 1.04 -19.48
N ILE A 263 5.18 -0.18 -19.09
CA ILE A 263 3.83 -0.50 -18.58
C ILE A 263 3.52 0.36 -17.34
N VAL A 264 4.42 0.38 -16.33
CA VAL A 264 4.29 1.19 -15.12
C VAL A 264 4.03 2.66 -15.47
N LYS A 265 4.81 3.22 -16.40
CA LYS A 265 4.64 4.62 -16.83
C LYS A 265 3.28 4.85 -17.52
N GLN A 266 2.85 3.93 -18.38
CA GLN A 266 1.56 4.02 -19.08
C GLN A 266 0.39 3.97 -18.09
N LEU A 267 0.40 3.01 -17.17
CA LEU A 267 -0.63 2.87 -16.14
C LEU A 267 -0.68 4.09 -15.22
N LYS A 268 0.47 4.58 -14.74
CA LYS A 268 0.55 5.82 -13.94
C LYS A 268 -0.03 7.01 -14.70
N ASN A 269 0.29 7.18 -15.98
CA ASN A 269 -0.25 8.28 -16.78
C ASN A 269 -1.77 8.18 -16.95
N LYS A 270 -2.28 6.96 -17.19
CA LYS A 270 -3.72 6.68 -17.35
C LYS A 270 -4.48 7.00 -16.06
N LEU A 271 -4.03 6.47 -14.91
CA LEU A 271 -4.70 6.62 -13.63
C LEU A 271 -4.60 8.05 -13.08
N LEU A 272 -3.46 8.73 -13.29
CA LEU A 272 -3.28 10.12 -12.87
C LEU A 272 -3.90 11.16 -13.82
N CYS A 273 -4.66 10.72 -14.84
CA CYS A 273 -5.28 11.60 -15.84
C CYS A 273 -4.27 12.59 -16.48
N LYS A 274 -3.03 12.14 -16.72
CA LYS A 274 -1.99 12.96 -17.36
C LYS A 274 -2.31 13.08 -18.86
N LYS A 275 -2.19 14.30 -19.40
CA LYS A 275 -2.32 14.58 -20.83
C LYS A 275 -1.09 14.12 -21.61
#